data_AF-A0AAU5BR74-F1
#
_entry.id   AF-A0AAU5BR74-F1
#
_cell.length_a   1.000
_cell.length_b   1.000
_cell.length_c   1.000
_cell.angle_alpha   90.00
_cell.angle_beta   90.00
_cell.angle_gamma   90.00
#
_symmetry.space_group_name_H-M   'P 1'
#
loop_
_entity.id
_entity.type
_entity.pdbx_description
1 polymer ?
#
loop_
_entity_poly.entity_id
_entity_poly.type
_entity_poly.pdbx_seq_one_letter_code
_entity_poly.pdbx_strand_id
1 'polypeptide(L)'
;MSRLNRWCAVLAVTAPLALAGCSSPPPALEFGTAEPSGPRLAAQPAANGSLPVAQWPNACEVLSDTEIHAILPQATDFEREPLKVTIMNFNPLAESAPGTTGDVAAGGCSYKFGLPSEYESKRNSSIKLTFTAIADPALVRESYAEDMKDAREQATRLKKEFRDLGAALGAEGCFLPDLSEGPTCFRGPYKFEVDGMSTADGVGEYPESNKNWSDKVLTHVARTVSARIP
;
A
#
# COMPACT_ATOMS: atom_id res chain seq x y z
N MET A 1 61.04 26.83 64.66
CA MET A 1 59.84 26.09 65.09
C MET A 1 58.62 26.68 64.39
N SER A 2 57.81 25.81 63.75
CA SER A 2 56.45 25.98 63.15
C SER A 2 56.18 27.20 62.25
N ARG A 3 56.00 27.14 60.91
CA ARG A 3 55.10 26.35 60.01
C ARG A 3 53.62 26.37 60.39
N LEU A 4 52.82 27.21 59.70
CA LEU A 4 51.36 27.11 59.53
C LEU A 4 51.02 27.66 58.12
N ASN A 5 51.03 26.79 57.10
CA ASN A 5 49.89 26.13 56.45
C ASN A 5 48.87 27.09 55.78
N ARG A 6 49.14 27.41 54.50
CA ARG A 6 48.16 27.92 53.53
C ARG A 6 47.33 26.73 53.02
N TRP A 7 46.04 26.70 53.31
CA TRP A 7 45.07 25.82 52.66
C TRP A 7 44.19 26.67 51.76
N CYS A 8 44.40 26.58 50.44
CA CYS A 8 43.47 27.08 49.45
C CYS A 8 42.42 26.01 49.22
N ALA A 9 41.20 26.23 49.73
CA ALA A 9 40.04 25.41 49.39
C ALA A 9 39.61 25.75 47.96
N VAL A 10 39.84 24.83 47.01
CA VAL A 10 39.30 24.91 45.65
C VAL A 10 37.87 24.37 45.71
N LEU A 11 36.89 25.26 45.55
CA LEU A 11 35.48 24.91 45.33
C LEU A 11 35.34 24.39 43.89
N ALA A 12 35.24 23.06 43.74
CA ALA A 12 34.86 22.44 42.49
C ALA A 12 33.35 22.64 42.26
N VAL A 13 33.00 23.57 41.37
CA VAL A 13 31.64 23.73 40.86
C VAL A 13 31.37 22.60 39.88
N THR A 14 30.74 21.53 40.35
CA THR A 14 30.17 20.49 39.49
C THR A 14 28.95 21.06 38.77
N ALA A 15 29.16 21.55 37.55
CA ALA A 15 28.07 21.93 36.65
C ALA A 15 27.27 20.67 36.27
N PRO A 16 25.94 20.64 36.50
CA PRO A 16 25.10 19.59 35.93
C PRO A 16 25.04 19.81 34.42
N LEU A 17 25.74 18.97 33.65
CA LEU A 17 25.48 18.80 32.22
C LEU A 17 24.06 18.24 32.09
N ALA A 18 23.09 19.13 31.96
CA ALA A 18 21.78 18.78 31.48
C ALA A 18 21.96 18.24 30.07
N LEU A 19 22.02 16.90 29.95
CA LEU A 19 21.77 16.18 28.71
C LEU A 19 20.30 16.38 28.35
N ALA A 20 19.93 17.61 27.98
CA ALA A 20 18.77 17.84 27.16
C ALA A 20 19.14 17.24 25.80
N GLY A 21 18.92 15.94 25.66
CA GLY A 21 18.90 15.28 24.37
C GLY A 21 17.73 15.86 23.60
N CYS A 22 17.95 17.01 22.95
CA CYS A 22 17.06 17.53 21.93
C CYS A 22 17.08 16.50 20.80
N SER A 23 16.16 15.53 20.85
CA SER A 23 15.82 14.74 19.67
C SER A 23 15.37 15.75 18.62
N SER A 24 16.17 15.91 17.57
CA SER A 24 15.74 16.72 16.44
C SER A 24 14.45 16.12 15.89
N PRO A 25 13.45 16.95 15.51
CA PRO A 25 12.22 16.43 14.94
C PRO A 25 12.55 15.54 13.73
N PRO A 26 11.74 14.50 13.47
CA PRO A 26 11.95 13.66 12.30
C PRO A 26 11.95 14.51 11.02
N PRO A 27 12.72 14.10 10.00
CA PRO A 27 12.70 14.80 8.72
C PRO A 27 11.29 14.78 8.12
N ALA A 28 10.97 15.81 7.33
CA ALA A 28 9.70 15.86 6.61
C ALA A 28 9.54 14.65 5.69
N LEU A 29 8.32 14.12 5.61
CA LEU A 29 8.01 13.00 4.73
C LEU A 29 8.10 13.41 3.25
N GLU A 30 8.88 12.67 2.50
CA GLU A 30 9.06 12.86 1.06
C GLU A 30 8.21 11.89 0.24
N PHE A 31 7.60 12.41 -0.82
CA PHE A 31 6.83 11.63 -1.78
C PHE A 31 7.48 11.76 -3.16
N GLY A 32 7.78 10.63 -3.77
CA GLY A 32 8.26 10.55 -5.13
C GLY A 32 7.15 10.16 -6.11
N THR A 33 7.54 9.49 -7.19
CA THR A 33 6.62 9.10 -8.27
C THR A 33 6.79 7.64 -8.64
N ALA A 34 5.82 7.09 -9.38
CA ALA A 34 5.86 5.70 -9.78
C ALA A 34 6.95 5.48 -10.83
N GLU A 35 7.86 4.54 -10.60
CA GLU A 35 8.90 4.12 -11.54
C GLU A 35 8.81 2.60 -11.78
N PRO A 36 7.87 2.15 -12.64
CA PRO A 36 7.64 0.73 -12.87
C PRO A 36 8.88 0.08 -13.50
N SER A 37 9.40 -0.98 -12.87
CA SER A 37 10.65 -1.63 -13.30
C SER A 37 10.59 -3.16 -13.27
N GLY A 38 9.59 -3.76 -12.60
CA GLY A 38 9.47 -5.20 -12.53
C GLY A 38 8.94 -5.89 -13.80
N PRO A 39 8.97 -7.23 -13.84
CA PRO A 39 8.55 -8.02 -15.00
C PRO A 39 7.05 -7.86 -15.31
N ARG A 40 6.69 -8.04 -16.59
CA ARG A 40 5.29 -7.99 -17.03
C ARG A 40 4.44 -9.09 -16.38
N LEU A 41 3.20 -8.74 -16.03
CA LEU A 41 2.19 -9.67 -15.54
C LEU A 41 1.38 -10.18 -16.73
N ALA A 42 1.71 -11.38 -17.23
CA ALA A 42 1.21 -11.89 -18.51
C ALA A 42 0.30 -13.13 -18.34
N ALA A 43 -0.68 -13.07 -17.44
CA ALA A 43 -1.70 -14.13 -17.36
C ALA A 43 -2.45 -14.31 -18.69
N GLN A 44 -2.73 -15.57 -19.03
CA GLN A 44 -3.48 -15.95 -20.22
C GLN A 44 -4.62 -16.90 -19.85
N PRO A 45 -5.70 -16.37 -19.25
CA PRO A 45 -6.89 -17.18 -18.96
C PRO A 45 -7.55 -17.65 -20.26
N ALA A 46 -8.25 -18.77 -20.19
CA ALA A 46 -9.06 -19.26 -21.31
C ALA A 46 -10.23 -18.30 -21.61
N ALA A 47 -10.70 -18.31 -22.86
CA ALA A 47 -11.86 -17.51 -23.26
C ALA A 47 -13.07 -17.82 -22.37
N ASN A 48 -13.74 -16.79 -21.89
CA ASN A 48 -14.86 -16.88 -20.93
C ASN A 48 -14.52 -17.66 -19.64
N GLY A 49 -13.26 -17.71 -19.23
CA GLY A 49 -12.81 -18.45 -18.06
C GLY A 49 -11.93 -17.63 -17.13
N SER A 50 -11.84 -18.08 -15.88
CA SER A 50 -10.86 -17.57 -14.91
C SER A 50 -9.55 -18.35 -14.99
N LEU A 51 -8.45 -17.70 -14.60
CA LEU A 51 -7.17 -18.37 -14.45
C LEU A 51 -7.27 -19.34 -13.25
N PRO A 52 -6.80 -20.60 -13.38
CA PRO A 52 -6.77 -21.54 -12.25
C PRO A 52 -6.00 -20.95 -11.07
N VAL A 53 -6.50 -21.13 -9.85
CA VAL A 53 -5.95 -20.52 -8.62
C VAL A 53 -4.46 -20.85 -8.41
N ALA A 54 -4.04 -22.05 -8.81
CA ALA A 54 -2.65 -22.50 -8.71
C ALA A 54 -1.69 -21.79 -9.69
N GLN A 55 -2.21 -21.08 -10.68
CA GLN A 55 -1.45 -20.32 -11.68
C GLN A 55 -1.44 -18.82 -11.38
N TRP A 56 -2.12 -18.37 -10.32
CA TRP A 56 -2.09 -16.96 -9.95
C TRP A 56 -0.67 -16.54 -9.55
N PRO A 57 -0.22 -15.34 -9.97
CA PRO A 57 1.09 -14.84 -9.59
C PRO A 57 1.15 -14.59 -8.08
N ASN A 58 2.34 -14.72 -7.51
CA ASN A 58 2.60 -14.32 -6.13
C ASN A 58 2.54 -12.78 -6.04
N ALA A 59 1.52 -12.25 -5.36
CA ALA A 59 1.34 -10.82 -5.21
C ALA A 59 2.53 -10.14 -4.51
N CYS A 60 3.26 -10.83 -3.63
CA CYS A 60 4.42 -10.25 -2.94
C CYS A 60 5.64 -10.00 -3.84
N GLU A 61 5.64 -10.55 -5.05
CA GLU A 61 6.69 -10.33 -6.06
C GLU A 61 6.33 -9.21 -7.06
N VAL A 62 5.13 -8.63 -6.93
CA VAL A 62 4.60 -7.62 -7.87
C VAL A 62 5.09 -6.22 -7.56
N LEU A 63 5.42 -5.89 -6.32
CA LEU A 63 6.11 -4.64 -5.98
C LEU A 63 7.49 -4.97 -5.44
N SER A 64 8.51 -4.35 -6.03
CA SER A 64 9.87 -4.37 -5.52
C SER A 64 10.09 -3.27 -4.48
N ASP A 65 11.09 -3.44 -3.61
CA ASP A 65 11.44 -2.40 -2.64
C ASP A 65 11.90 -1.13 -3.38
N THR A 66 12.59 -1.28 -4.52
CA THR A 66 12.97 -0.15 -5.39
C THR A 66 11.77 0.64 -5.89
N GLU A 67 10.71 -0.02 -6.33
CA GLU A 67 9.47 0.65 -6.76
C GLU A 67 8.76 1.33 -5.59
N ILE A 68 8.81 0.76 -4.39
CA ILE A 68 8.27 1.41 -3.19
C ILE A 68 9.14 2.61 -2.80
N HIS A 69 10.46 2.51 -2.86
CA HIS A 69 11.40 3.62 -2.62
C HIS A 69 11.23 4.77 -3.61
N ALA A 70 10.91 4.48 -4.87
CA ALA A 70 10.63 5.53 -5.85
C ALA A 70 9.43 6.40 -5.44
N ILE A 71 8.44 5.81 -4.74
CA ILE A 71 7.26 6.51 -4.22
C ILE A 71 7.54 7.10 -2.83
N LEU A 72 8.30 6.39 -2.00
CA LEU A 72 8.61 6.69 -0.61
C LEU A 72 10.11 6.55 -0.35
N PRO A 73 10.93 7.57 -0.68
CA PRO A 73 12.40 7.48 -0.63
C PRO A 73 12.96 7.15 0.75
N GLN A 74 12.21 7.48 1.81
CA GLN A 74 12.59 7.29 3.20
C GLN A 74 12.13 5.96 3.80
N ALA A 75 11.52 5.07 3.00
CA ALA A 75 11.01 3.79 3.49
C ALA A 75 12.16 2.86 3.95
N THR A 76 12.01 2.23 5.11
CA THR A 76 12.99 1.28 5.67
C THR A 76 12.31 0.03 6.21
N ASP A 77 13.10 -0.96 6.68
CA ASP A 77 12.59 -2.10 7.46
C ASP A 77 11.46 -2.89 6.78
N PHE A 78 11.62 -3.14 5.48
CA PHE A 78 10.63 -3.84 4.66
C PHE A 78 10.34 -5.24 5.17
N GLU A 79 9.05 -5.55 5.24
CA GLU A 79 8.51 -6.88 5.47
C GLU A 79 7.39 -7.12 4.47
N ARG A 80 7.30 -8.35 3.97
CA ARG A 80 6.26 -8.77 3.03
C ARG A 80 5.53 -9.96 3.63
N GLU A 81 4.22 -9.80 3.79
CA GLU A 81 3.35 -10.85 4.30
C GLU A 81 2.38 -11.28 3.19
N PRO A 82 2.43 -12.54 2.73
CA PRO A 82 1.46 -13.02 1.76
C PRO A 82 0.07 -13.05 2.40
N LEU A 83 -0.92 -12.60 1.63
CA LEU A 83 -2.31 -12.62 2.01
C LEU A 83 -3.05 -13.64 1.16
N LYS A 84 -3.77 -14.52 1.84
CA LYS A 84 -4.66 -15.47 1.21
C LYS A 84 -5.90 -14.76 0.67
N VAL A 85 -6.24 -15.02 -0.58
CA VAL A 85 -7.48 -14.56 -1.22
C VAL A 85 -8.33 -15.77 -1.52
N THR A 86 -9.61 -15.74 -1.15
CA THR A 86 -10.54 -16.84 -1.45
C THR A 86 -11.43 -16.43 -2.62
N ILE A 87 -11.32 -17.15 -3.74
CA ILE A 87 -12.12 -16.92 -4.94
C ILE A 87 -13.37 -17.78 -4.85
N MET A 88 -14.51 -17.13 -4.72
CA MET A 88 -15.82 -17.78 -4.63
C MET A 88 -16.58 -17.61 -5.95
N ASN A 89 -17.27 -18.66 -6.38
CA ASN A 89 -18.32 -18.53 -7.40
C ASN A 89 -19.64 -18.30 -6.68
N PHE A 90 -20.21 -17.10 -6.85
CA PHE A 90 -21.49 -16.74 -6.25
C PHE A 90 -22.70 -17.14 -7.08
N ASN A 91 -22.51 -17.78 -8.24
CA ASN A 91 -23.60 -18.38 -9.00
C ASN A 91 -23.76 -19.88 -8.66
N PRO A 92 -24.71 -20.25 -7.78
CA PRO A 92 -24.92 -21.65 -7.39
C PRO A 92 -25.43 -22.55 -8.54
N LEU A 93 -25.81 -21.97 -9.68
CA LEU A 93 -26.33 -22.68 -10.85
C LEU A 93 -25.32 -22.81 -11.99
N ALA A 94 -24.18 -22.11 -11.92
CA ALA A 94 -23.12 -22.22 -12.91
C ALA A 94 -21.95 -23.01 -12.34
N GLU A 95 -21.55 -24.09 -13.02
CA GLU A 95 -20.33 -24.81 -12.67
C GLU A 95 -19.11 -23.95 -13.00
N SER A 96 -18.26 -23.71 -12.00
CA SER A 96 -16.94 -23.13 -12.26
C SER A 96 -16.05 -24.17 -12.93
N ALA A 97 -15.18 -23.72 -13.83
CA ALA A 97 -14.13 -24.57 -14.35
C ALA A 97 -13.28 -25.13 -13.17
N PRO A 98 -12.90 -26.42 -13.20
CA PRO A 98 -12.14 -27.03 -12.12
C PRO A 98 -10.89 -26.22 -11.74
N GLY A 99 -10.70 -25.97 -10.45
CA GLY A 99 -9.53 -25.25 -9.93
C GLY A 99 -9.54 -23.73 -10.15
N THR A 100 -10.66 -23.13 -10.55
CA THR A 100 -10.79 -21.66 -10.69
C THR A 100 -11.43 -20.98 -9.48
N THR A 101 -11.89 -21.76 -8.51
CA THR A 101 -12.37 -21.31 -7.20
C THR A 101 -11.54 -21.93 -6.09
N GLY A 102 -11.53 -21.28 -4.91
CA GLY A 102 -10.76 -21.71 -3.75
C GLY A 102 -9.71 -20.69 -3.30
N ASP A 103 -8.80 -21.15 -2.45
CA ASP A 103 -7.80 -20.30 -1.84
C ASP A 103 -6.57 -20.10 -2.74
N VAL A 104 -6.22 -18.83 -2.95
CA VAL A 104 -4.94 -18.40 -3.53
C VAL A 104 -4.06 -17.93 -2.38
N ALA A 105 -3.08 -18.75 -2.00
CA ALA A 105 -2.26 -18.52 -0.79
C ALA A 105 -1.53 -17.16 -0.76
N ALA A 106 -1.12 -16.65 -1.93
CA ALA A 106 -0.45 -15.37 -2.10
C ALA A 106 -1.15 -14.49 -3.15
N GLY A 107 -2.48 -14.51 -3.17
CA GLY A 107 -3.30 -13.68 -4.08
C GLY A 107 -3.25 -12.19 -3.72
N GLY A 108 -2.83 -11.87 -2.49
CA GLY A 108 -2.48 -10.53 -2.07
C GLY A 108 -1.16 -10.49 -1.30
N CYS A 109 -0.67 -9.28 -1.02
CA CYS A 109 0.50 -9.05 -0.20
C CYS A 109 0.33 -7.79 0.64
N SER A 110 0.75 -7.85 1.89
CA SER A 110 0.95 -6.69 2.75
C SER A 110 2.44 -6.34 2.79
N TYR A 111 2.79 -5.18 2.27
CA TYR A 111 4.12 -4.59 2.33
C TYR A 111 4.16 -3.63 3.51
N LYS A 112 4.86 -4.01 4.58
CA LYS A 112 5.04 -3.18 5.77
C LYS A 112 6.44 -2.58 5.78
N PHE A 113 6.55 -1.32 6.16
CA PHE A 113 7.82 -0.61 6.20
C PHE A 113 7.76 0.56 7.18
N GLY A 114 8.94 1.00 7.60
CA GLY A 114 9.12 2.19 8.42
C GLY A 114 9.17 3.45 7.58
N LEU A 115 8.65 4.54 8.14
CA LEU A 115 8.81 5.91 7.67
C LEU A 115 9.16 6.81 8.87
N PRO A 116 9.75 8.00 8.64
CA PRO A 116 10.08 8.94 9.72
C PRO A 116 8.89 9.24 10.63
N SER A 117 9.08 9.04 11.94
CA SER A 117 8.11 9.41 12.98
C SER A 117 8.82 9.61 14.32
N GLU A 118 8.30 10.52 15.14
CA GLU A 118 8.79 10.81 16.49
C GLU A 118 8.61 9.63 17.44
N TYR A 119 7.50 8.88 17.30
CA TYR A 119 7.09 7.88 18.30
C TYR A 119 7.35 6.43 17.88
N GLU A 120 7.07 6.08 16.62
CA GLU A 120 7.28 4.72 16.11
C GLU A 120 7.67 4.80 14.63
N SER A 121 8.93 4.50 14.34
CA SER A 121 9.48 4.55 12.98
C SER A 121 9.55 3.18 12.31
N LYS A 122 9.32 2.08 13.04
CA LYS A 122 9.39 0.73 12.48
C LYS A 122 7.99 0.25 12.09
N ARG A 123 7.83 -0.13 10.82
CA ARG A 123 6.59 -0.77 10.30
C ARG A 123 5.31 0.03 10.61
N ASN A 124 5.43 1.36 10.68
CA ASN A 124 4.33 2.29 10.93
C ASN A 124 3.48 2.57 9.68
N SER A 125 3.83 1.95 8.56
CA SER A 125 3.21 2.16 7.26
C SER A 125 3.04 0.83 6.53
N SER A 126 1.99 0.75 5.72
CA SER A 126 1.72 -0.41 4.90
C SER A 126 1.07 -0.07 3.56
N ILE A 127 1.35 -0.91 2.57
CA ILE A 127 0.67 -0.99 1.29
C ILE A 127 0.16 -2.43 1.16
N LYS A 128 -1.11 -2.60 0.81
CA LYS A 128 -1.70 -3.89 0.51
C LYS A 128 -2.05 -3.94 -0.97
N LEU A 129 -1.55 -4.94 -1.68
CA LEU A 129 -1.96 -5.25 -3.05
C LEU A 129 -2.78 -6.54 -3.02
N THR A 130 -3.91 -6.58 -3.69
CA THR A 130 -4.73 -7.79 -3.79
C THR A 130 -5.24 -7.96 -5.21
N PHE A 131 -4.95 -9.09 -5.84
CA PHE A 131 -5.66 -9.49 -7.04
C PHE A 131 -7.04 -10.00 -6.62
N THR A 132 -8.10 -9.41 -7.16
CA THR A 132 -9.48 -9.80 -6.86
C THR A 132 -10.08 -10.63 -7.98
N ALA A 133 -9.56 -10.50 -9.21
CA ALA A 133 -9.86 -11.41 -10.31
C ALA A 133 -8.68 -11.52 -11.29
N ILE A 134 -8.45 -12.74 -11.79
CA ILE A 134 -7.64 -12.98 -12.99
C ILE A 134 -8.45 -13.87 -13.93
N ALA A 135 -8.98 -13.29 -15.00
CA ALA A 135 -9.94 -13.97 -15.89
C ALA A 135 -9.94 -13.37 -17.29
N ASP A 136 -10.75 -13.92 -18.18
CA ASP A 136 -11.03 -13.33 -19.50
C ASP A 136 -11.27 -11.81 -19.34
N PRO A 137 -10.60 -10.94 -20.14
CA PRO A 137 -10.73 -9.50 -20.01
C PRO A 137 -12.17 -8.97 -20.06
N ALA A 138 -13.08 -9.64 -20.77
CA ALA A 138 -14.49 -9.26 -20.79
C ALA A 138 -15.16 -9.50 -19.44
N LEU A 139 -14.90 -10.63 -18.79
CA LEU A 139 -15.41 -10.96 -17.45
C LEU A 139 -14.84 -10.03 -16.38
N VAL A 140 -13.55 -9.71 -16.49
CA VAL A 140 -12.88 -8.74 -15.60
C VAL A 140 -13.52 -7.36 -15.69
N ARG A 141 -13.80 -6.89 -16.92
CA ARG A 141 -14.46 -5.61 -17.16
C ARG A 141 -15.88 -5.59 -16.61
N GLU A 142 -16.65 -6.67 -16.80
CA GLU A 142 -18.00 -6.81 -16.26
C GLU A 142 -17.98 -6.77 -14.73
N SER A 143 -17.16 -7.60 -14.09
CA SER A 143 -16.99 -7.61 -12.63
C SER A 143 -16.51 -6.26 -12.08
N TYR A 144 -15.65 -5.55 -12.81
CA TYR A 144 -15.24 -4.19 -12.42
C TYR A 144 -16.38 -3.18 -12.48
N ALA A 145 -17.22 -3.25 -13.52
CA ALA A 145 -18.37 -2.37 -13.67
C ALA A 145 -19.41 -2.58 -12.57
N GLU A 146 -19.63 -3.82 -12.14
CA GLU A 146 -20.47 -4.17 -10.99
C GLU A 146 -19.93 -3.55 -9.69
N ASP A 147 -18.66 -3.77 -9.37
CA ASP A 147 -18.03 -3.18 -8.18
C ASP A 147 -18.08 -1.65 -8.19
N MET A 148 -17.84 -1.02 -9.35
CA MET A 148 -17.92 0.44 -9.46
C MET A 148 -19.34 0.94 -9.17
N LYS A 149 -20.36 0.24 -9.70
CA LYS A 149 -21.76 0.58 -9.47
C LYS A 149 -22.09 0.46 -7.98
N ASP A 150 -21.71 -0.66 -7.35
CA ASP A 150 -21.95 -0.90 -5.93
C ASP A 150 -21.23 0.11 -5.05
N ALA A 151 -19.97 0.42 -5.35
CA ALA A 151 -19.19 1.43 -4.64
C ALA A 151 -19.84 2.82 -4.74
N ARG A 152 -20.35 3.19 -5.92
CA ARG A 152 -21.05 4.47 -6.14
C ARG A 152 -22.38 4.55 -5.38
N GLU A 153 -23.16 3.47 -5.37
CA GLU A 153 -24.40 3.38 -4.60
C GLU A 153 -24.13 3.46 -3.10
N GLN A 154 -23.12 2.73 -2.61
CA GLN A 154 -22.71 2.78 -1.22
C GLN A 154 -22.19 4.14 -0.81
N ALA A 155 -21.40 4.80 -1.65
CA ALA A 155 -20.89 6.13 -1.38
C ALA A 155 -22.02 7.16 -1.26
N THR A 156 -23.04 7.07 -2.11
CA THR A 156 -24.24 7.89 -2.01
C THR A 156 -24.97 7.64 -0.68
N ARG A 157 -25.18 6.36 -0.32
CA ARG A 157 -25.89 5.97 0.91
C ARG A 157 -25.16 6.38 2.18
N LEU A 158 -23.83 6.24 2.19
CA LEU A 158 -22.98 6.46 3.36
C LEU A 158 -22.32 7.86 3.38
N LYS A 159 -22.58 8.69 2.36
CA LYS A 159 -21.95 10.01 2.16
C LYS A 159 -20.42 9.94 2.10
N LYS A 160 -19.88 8.91 1.44
CA LYS A 160 -18.43 8.78 1.15
C LYS A 160 -18.05 9.60 -0.09
N GLU A 161 -16.78 9.95 -0.20
CA GLU A 161 -16.25 10.68 -1.36
C GLU A 161 -15.75 9.71 -2.43
N PHE A 162 -16.67 9.15 -3.21
CA PHE A 162 -16.35 8.30 -4.36
C PHE A 162 -15.69 9.11 -5.49
N ARG A 163 -14.67 8.53 -6.14
CA ARG A 163 -14.04 9.11 -7.33
C ARG A 163 -13.87 8.08 -8.44
N ASP A 164 -14.40 8.40 -9.60
CA ASP A 164 -14.07 7.70 -10.84
C ASP A 164 -12.77 8.26 -11.41
N LEU A 165 -11.71 7.45 -11.45
CA LEU A 165 -10.40 7.84 -11.96
C LEU A 165 -10.23 7.49 -13.45
N GLY A 166 -11.15 6.70 -14.02
CA GLY A 166 -11.03 6.17 -15.39
C GLY A 166 -9.65 5.59 -15.66
N ALA A 167 -9.03 5.98 -16.77
CA ALA A 167 -7.70 5.51 -17.18
C ALA A 167 -6.52 6.33 -16.62
N ALA A 168 -6.75 7.27 -15.68
CA ALA A 168 -5.72 8.21 -15.23
C ALA A 168 -4.50 7.55 -14.53
N LEU A 169 -4.64 6.29 -14.10
CA LEU A 169 -3.57 5.51 -13.48
C LEU A 169 -2.91 4.51 -14.45
N GLY A 170 -3.20 4.60 -15.75
CA GLY A 170 -2.65 3.69 -16.77
C GLY A 170 -3.35 2.33 -16.83
N ALA A 171 -4.40 2.12 -16.04
CA ALA A 171 -5.31 1.00 -16.16
C ALA A 171 -6.38 1.28 -17.24
N GLU A 172 -7.21 0.29 -17.59
CA GLU A 172 -8.39 0.53 -18.43
C GLU A 172 -9.51 1.24 -17.65
N GLY A 173 -9.58 0.99 -16.34
CA GLY A 173 -10.43 1.75 -15.41
C GLY A 173 -9.94 1.61 -13.97
N CYS A 174 -10.06 2.69 -13.21
CA CYS A 174 -9.82 2.74 -11.78
C CYS A 174 -10.89 3.60 -11.08
N PHE A 175 -11.27 3.25 -9.86
CA PHE A 175 -12.08 4.11 -8.99
C PHE A 175 -11.58 4.05 -7.55
N LEU A 176 -11.90 5.09 -6.77
CA LEU A 176 -11.74 5.12 -5.32
C LEU A 176 -13.13 4.98 -4.67
N PRO A 177 -13.39 3.90 -3.90
CA PRO A 177 -14.67 3.68 -3.22
C PRO A 177 -14.93 4.74 -2.13
N ASP A 178 -13.87 5.22 -1.49
CA ASP A 178 -13.82 6.38 -0.61
C ASP A 178 -12.42 7.02 -0.69
N LEU A 179 -12.29 8.29 -0.31
CA LEU A 179 -10.98 8.95 -0.26
C LEU A 179 -10.04 8.37 0.79
N SER A 180 -10.58 7.69 1.81
CA SER A 180 -9.79 7.05 2.84
C SER A 180 -9.34 5.63 2.46
N GLU A 181 -9.85 5.10 1.35
CA GLU A 181 -9.54 3.79 0.80
C GLU A 181 -8.64 3.96 -0.44
N GLY A 182 -7.96 2.89 -0.85
CA GLY A 182 -7.17 2.93 -2.08
C GLY A 182 -7.94 2.48 -3.32
N PRO A 183 -7.31 2.55 -4.51
CA PRO A 183 -8.00 2.35 -5.77
C PRO A 183 -8.28 0.86 -6.09
N THR A 184 -9.47 0.61 -6.62
CA THR A 184 -9.82 -0.62 -7.33
C THR A 184 -9.66 -0.37 -8.83
N CYS A 185 -8.89 -1.22 -9.50
CA CYS A 185 -8.50 -1.05 -10.89
C CYS A 185 -8.67 -2.34 -11.70
N PHE A 186 -8.81 -2.20 -13.01
CA PHE A 186 -8.69 -3.33 -13.94
C PHE A 186 -7.91 -2.95 -15.20
N ARG A 187 -7.19 -3.94 -15.75
CA ARG A 187 -6.52 -3.86 -17.05
C ARG A 187 -6.34 -5.26 -17.61
N GLY A 188 -6.71 -5.48 -18.87
CA GLY A 188 -6.61 -6.79 -19.51
C GLY A 188 -7.23 -7.89 -18.64
N PRO A 189 -6.51 -8.99 -18.34
CA PRO A 189 -7.05 -10.11 -17.58
C PRO A 189 -7.01 -9.91 -16.07
N TYR A 190 -6.66 -8.73 -15.54
CA TYR A 190 -6.50 -8.49 -14.10
C TYR A 190 -7.48 -7.46 -13.56
N LYS A 191 -8.05 -7.77 -12.39
CA LYS A 191 -8.67 -6.82 -11.47
C LYS A 191 -7.89 -6.85 -10.15
N PHE A 192 -7.57 -5.68 -9.62
CA PHE A 192 -6.79 -5.57 -8.40
C PHE A 192 -7.20 -4.37 -7.56
N GLU A 193 -6.89 -4.47 -6.28
CA GLU A 193 -7.09 -3.44 -5.28
C GLU A 193 -5.76 -3.07 -4.67
N VAL A 194 -5.57 -1.78 -4.45
CA VAL A 194 -4.49 -1.25 -3.64
C VAL A 194 -5.13 -0.61 -2.42
N ASP A 195 -4.64 -0.95 -1.23
CA ASP A 195 -5.09 -0.43 0.05
C ASP A 195 -3.84 -0.16 0.93
N GLY A 196 -4.01 0.33 2.14
CA GLY A 196 -2.95 0.55 3.10
C GLY A 196 -3.15 1.81 3.92
N MET A 197 -2.25 2.02 4.85
CA MET A 197 -2.29 3.18 5.74
C MET A 197 -0.89 3.53 6.23
N SER A 198 -0.75 4.74 6.75
CA SER A 198 0.45 5.18 7.44
C SER A 198 0.09 6.01 8.67
N THR A 199 0.84 5.79 9.74
CA THR A 199 0.82 6.64 10.94
C THR A 199 2.11 7.47 11.06
N ALA A 200 2.88 7.59 9.98
CA ALA A 200 4.12 8.35 9.96
C ALA A 200 3.86 9.86 10.03
N ASP A 201 4.84 10.59 10.55
CA ASP A 201 4.72 12.04 10.67
C ASP A 201 4.80 12.66 9.26
N GLY A 202 4.03 13.73 9.02
CA GLY A 202 4.02 14.41 7.72
C GLY A 202 3.05 13.84 6.67
N VAL A 203 2.33 12.75 6.98
CA VAL A 203 1.19 12.29 6.14
C VAL A 203 -0.02 13.22 6.30
N GLY A 204 -0.13 13.93 7.43
CA GLY A 204 -1.23 14.83 7.78
C GLY A 204 -1.97 14.35 9.04
N GLU A 205 -2.94 15.12 9.52
CA GLU A 205 -3.83 14.70 10.61
C GLU A 205 -5.04 13.94 10.06
N TYR A 206 -5.62 13.03 10.84
CA TYR A 206 -6.84 12.33 10.44
C TYR A 206 -8.01 13.33 10.32
N PRO A 207 -8.85 13.27 9.25
CA PRO A 207 -8.88 12.26 8.18
C PRO A 207 -8.03 12.57 6.94
N GLU A 208 -7.39 13.74 6.88
CA GLU A 208 -6.55 14.15 5.74
C GLU A 208 -5.37 13.21 5.50
N SER A 209 -4.85 12.57 6.55
CA SER A 209 -3.81 11.56 6.45
C SER A 209 -4.18 10.42 5.50
N ASN A 210 -5.40 9.89 5.61
CA ASN A 210 -5.84 8.78 4.75
C ASN A 210 -5.98 9.24 3.30
N LYS A 211 -6.53 10.44 3.08
CA LYS A 211 -6.63 11.05 1.75
C LYS A 211 -5.25 11.26 1.12
N ASN A 212 -4.31 11.84 1.87
CA ASN A 212 -2.95 12.06 1.42
C ASN A 212 -2.23 10.75 1.11
N TRP A 213 -2.43 9.72 1.94
CA TRP A 213 -1.87 8.39 1.69
C TRP A 213 -2.43 7.77 0.41
N SER A 214 -3.76 7.81 0.24
CA SER A 214 -4.42 7.33 -0.97
C SER A 214 -3.91 8.05 -2.21
N ASP A 215 -3.97 9.39 -2.22
CA ASP A 215 -3.60 10.22 -3.37
C ASP A 215 -2.10 10.16 -3.71
N LYS A 216 -1.21 10.24 -2.72
CA LYS A 216 0.24 10.35 -2.95
C LYS A 216 0.96 9.00 -3.01
N VAL A 217 0.40 7.94 -2.43
CA VAL A 217 1.05 6.62 -2.36
C VAL A 217 0.24 5.58 -3.11
N LEU A 218 -1.02 5.32 -2.72
CA LEU A 218 -1.77 4.18 -3.26
C LEU A 218 -2.08 4.35 -4.75
N THR A 219 -2.36 5.56 -5.23
CA THR A 219 -2.52 5.80 -6.68
C THR A 219 -1.23 5.58 -7.47
N HIS A 220 -0.06 5.88 -6.88
CA HIS A 220 1.24 5.63 -7.50
C HIS A 220 1.58 4.14 -7.53
N VAL A 221 1.23 3.39 -6.49
CA VAL A 221 1.32 1.93 -6.50
C VAL A 221 0.43 1.35 -7.60
N ALA A 222 -0.82 1.81 -7.72
CA ALA A 222 -1.72 1.36 -8.78
C ALA A 222 -1.18 1.68 -10.19
N ARG A 223 -0.51 2.84 -10.37
CA ARG A 223 0.21 3.16 -11.62
C ARG A 223 1.32 2.16 -11.90
N THR A 224 2.14 1.81 -10.90
CA THR A 224 3.21 0.82 -11.01
C THR A 224 2.67 -0.54 -11.45
N VAL A 225 1.62 -1.05 -10.79
CA VAL A 225 1.01 -2.34 -11.13
C VAL A 225 0.39 -2.30 -12.53
N SER A 226 -0.39 -1.26 -12.85
CA SER A 226 -1.04 -1.10 -14.15
C SER A 226 -0.03 -1.09 -15.30
N ALA A 227 1.11 -0.43 -15.12
CA ALA A 227 2.16 -0.36 -16.12
C ALA A 227 2.82 -1.72 -16.39
N ARG A 228 2.71 -2.68 -15.47
CA ARG A 228 3.24 -4.05 -15.62
C ARG A 228 2.26 -5.00 -16.29
N ILE A 229 0.98 -4.66 -16.38
CA ILE A 229 -0.02 -5.45 -17.09
C ILE A 229 0.01 -5.02 -18.58
N PRO A 230 0.03 -5.96 -19.54
CA PRO A 230 0.02 -5.64 -20.97
C PRO A 230 -1.21 -4.81 -21.37
#